data_AF-A0A955QNA7-F1
#
_entry.id   AF-A0A955QNA7-F1
#
_cell.length_a   1.000
_cell.length_b   1.000
_cell.length_c   1.000
_cell.angle_alpha   90.00
_cell.angle_beta   90.00
_cell.angle_gamma   90.00
#
_symmetry.space_group_name_H-M   'P 1'
#
loop_
_entity.id
_entity.type
_entity.pdbx_description
1 polymer ?
#
loop_
_entity_poly.entity_id
_entity_poly.type
_entity_poly.pdbx_seq_one_letter_code
_entity_poly.pdbx_strand_id
1 'polypeptide(L)'
;GWFARCYRWVNDQSDPTGLFFVGKQKFAMKAVGLRTIADIAEMEVEDFLSPPRKIPRMGKVSLERMKTRAQVALQGKPVIRPGYVFPVVDQEIYFDIEDDPTRGVVYLFGYVICEPGRPARYDYLWAERPEDEEQTVRAFWTFVQSCGNVVFYVYSHKERTTLKQLMERYGLDGETFEIYKAKEYDLYQQLIVDYSDWPTFSYGIKHVAKWIGFQWRDLDPSGANSIAWYNEYLNDPANPRLRQRIVDYNEDDCYAMLAIKRYFEHHRPNE
;
A
#
# COMPACT_ATOMS: atom_id res chain seq x y z
N GLY A 1 16.09 -11.14 15.09
CA GLY A 1 15.28 -12.17 14.42
C GLY A 1 15.85 -12.57 13.07
N TRP A 2 15.29 -13.60 12.43
CA TRP A 2 15.71 -14.11 11.12
C TRP A 2 15.68 -13.04 10.02
N PHE A 3 14.62 -12.23 9.97
CA PHE A 3 14.48 -11.14 9.00
C PHE A 3 15.69 -10.18 9.00
N ALA A 4 16.12 -9.69 10.16
CA ALA A 4 17.26 -8.78 10.27
C ALA A 4 18.58 -9.42 9.78
N ARG A 5 18.73 -10.74 9.95
CA ARG A 5 19.90 -11.46 9.46
C ARG A 5 19.88 -11.57 7.92
N CYS A 6 18.72 -11.92 7.35
CA CYS A 6 18.53 -11.95 5.89
C CYS A 6 18.72 -10.57 5.27
N TYR A 7 18.12 -9.53 5.87
CA TYR A 7 18.21 -8.16 5.38
C TYR A 7 19.65 -7.66 5.35
N ARG A 8 20.42 -7.88 6.43
CA ARG A 8 21.86 -7.56 6.45
C ARG A 8 22.62 -8.31 5.36
N TRP A 9 22.42 -9.61 5.23
CA TRP A 9 23.10 -10.40 4.20
C TRP A 9 22.79 -9.89 2.79
N VAL A 10 21.53 -9.57 2.47
CA VAL A 10 21.14 -9.01 1.17
C VAL A 10 21.88 -7.70 0.90
N ASN A 11 21.95 -6.81 1.90
CA ASN A 11 22.65 -5.54 1.76
C ASN A 11 24.17 -5.72 1.62
N ASP A 12 24.79 -6.55 2.47
CA ASP A 12 26.23 -6.81 2.47
C ASP A 12 26.71 -7.44 1.16
N GLN A 13 25.86 -8.24 0.51
CA GLN A 13 26.17 -8.90 -0.76
C GLN A 13 25.70 -8.09 -1.98
N SER A 14 25.03 -6.95 -1.79
CA SER A 14 24.31 -6.25 -2.86
C SER A 14 23.45 -7.22 -3.68
N ASP A 15 22.74 -8.13 -3.01
CA ASP A 15 22.05 -9.24 -3.66
C ASP A 15 20.84 -8.73 -4.45
N PRO A 16 20.56 -9.25 -5.66
CA PRO A 16 19.39 -8.87 -6.45
C PRO A 16 18.07 -8.94 -5.70
N THR A 17 17.94 -9.80 -4.67
CA THR A 17 16.76 -9.88 -3.78
C THR A 17 16.41 -8.55 -3.11
N GLY A 18 17.36 -7.62 -3.01
CA GLY A 18 17.12 -6.26 -2.53
C GLY A 18 16.29 -5.39 -3.48
N LEU A 19 16.03 -5.84 -4.71
CA LEU A 19 15.23 -5.10 -5.69
C LEU A 19 13.76 -5.51 -5.65
N PHE A 20 12.89 -4.51 -5.69
CA PHE A 20 11.46 -4.72 -5.85
C PHE A 20 11.16 -5.50 -7.15
N PHE A 21 10.30 -6.51 -7.01
CA PHE A 21 9.79 -7.34 -8.11
C PHE A 21 10.83 -8.24 -8.82
N VAL A 22 12.02 -8.48 -8.25
CA VAL A 22 12.94 -9.48 -8.80
C VAL A 22 12.41 -10.91 -8.60
N GLY A 23 11.83 -11.17 -7.42
CA GLY A 23 11.31 -12.48 -7.02
C GLY A 23 12.26 -13.65 -7.32
N LYS A 24 11.75 -14.67 -8.02
CA LYS A 24 12.52 -15.86 -8.43
C LYS A 24 13.45 -15.61 -9.62
N GLN A 25 13.31 -14.49 -10.34
CA GLN A 25 14.13 -14.20 -11.53
C GLN A 25 15.60 -13.99 -11.19
N LYS A 26 15.91 -13.65 -9.93
CA LYS A 26 17.29 -13.57 -9.43
C LYS A 26 18.14 -14.79 -9.72
N PHE A 27 17.57 -16.00 -9.73
CA PHE A 27 18.34 -17.22 -10.00
C PHE A 27 18.76 -17.30 -11.47
N ALA A 28 17.85 -16.95 -12.39
CA ALA A 28 18.16 -16.88 -13.82
C ALA A 28 19.16 -15.77 -14.12
N MET A 29 18.99 -14.59 -13.50
CA MET A 29 19.94 -13.47 -13.57
C MET A 29 21.34 -13.88 -13.13
N LYS A 30 21.46 -14.54 -11.96
CA LYS A 30 22.74 -15.04 -11.45
C LYS A 30 23.42 -16.06 -12.35
N ALA A 31 22.63 -16.91 -13.01
CA ALA A 31 23.15 -17.92 -13.94
C ALA A 31 23.81 -17.30 -15.18
N VAL A 32 23.36 -16.10 -15.59
CA VAL A 32 23.90 -15.38 -16.76
C VAL A 32 24.88 -14.26 -16.39
N GLY A 33 25.31 -14.20 -15.14
CA GLY A 33 26.35 -13.28 -14.66
C GLY A 33 25.84 -12.05 -13.90
N LEU A 34 24.53 -11.82 -13.82
CA LEU A 34 23.94 -10.71 -13.06
C LEU A 34 23.78 -11.10 -11.58
N ARG A 35 24.87 -10.99 -10.80
CA ARG A 35 24.96 -11.53 -9.44
C ARG A 35 24.68 -10.52 -8.35
N THR A 36 24.84 -9.24 -8.65
CA THR A 36 24.67 -8.10 -7.74
C THR A 36 23.69 -7.07 -8.32
N ILE A 37 23.25 -6.13 -7.49
CA ILE A 37 22.47 -4.98 -7.95
C ILE A 37 23.28 -4.14 -8.95
N ALA A 38 24.59 -3.99 -8.75
CA ALA A 38 25.48 -3.29 -9.69
C ALA A 38 25.48 -3.94 -11.07
N ASP A 39 25.61 -5.27 -11.14
CA ASP A 39 25.58 -5.99 -12.43
C ASP A 39 24.27 -5.72 -13.19
N ILE A 40 23.13 -5.67 -12.47
CA ILE A 40 21.82 -5.38 -13.06
C ILE A 40 21.71 -3.92 -13.50
N ALA A 41 22.27 -2.99 -12.74
CA ALA A 41 22.25 -1.56 -13.07
C ALA A 41 23.09 -1.23 -14.32
N GLU A 42 24.16 -1.99 -14.54
CA GLU A 42 25.10 -1.83 -15.66
C GLU A 42 24.75 -2.70 -16.88
N MET A 43 23.75 -3.59 -16.77
CA MET A 43 23.46 -4.56 -17.83
C MET A 43 23.09 -3.89 -19.16
N GLU A 44 23.59 -4.44 -20.28
CA GLU A 44 23.11 -4.08 -21.61
C GLU A 44 21.90 -4.96 -21.97
N VAL A 45 20.70 -4.37 -21.97
CA VAL A 45 19.42 -5.11 -22.04
C VAL A 45 19.36 -6.07 -23.23
N GLU A 46 19.87 -5.64 -24.39
CA GLU A 46 19.85 -6.42 -25.63
C GLU A 46 20.58 -7.77 -25.51
N ASP A 47 21.62 -7.85 -24.67
CA ASP A 47 22.39 -9.08 -24.44
C ASP A 47 21.54 -10.19 -23.80
N PHE A 48 20.44 -9.85 -23.12
CA PHE A 48 19.62 -10.77 -22.33
C PHE A 48 18.28 -11.12 -22.98
N LEU A 49 18.04 -10.68 -24.23
CA LEU A 49 16.82 -10.99 -24.99
C LEU A 49 16.90 -12.34 -25.73
N SER A 50 18.12 -12.80 -26.03
CA SER A 50 18.39 -13.98 -26.85
C SER A 50 19.44 -14.91 -26.23
N PRO A 51 19.44 -16.22 -26.56
CA PRO A 51 20.48 -17.14 -26.10
C PRO A 51 21.89 -16.65 -26.50
N PRO A 52 22.93 -16.95 -25.71
CA PRO A 52 22.95 -17.86 -24.56
C PRO A 52 22.56 -17.21 -23.22
N ARG A 53 22.44 -15.88 -23.16
CA ARG A 53 22.19 -15.13 -21.91
C ARG A 53 20.72 -14.78 -21.64
N LYS A 54 19.81 -15.29 -22.49
CA LYS A 54 18.36 -15.05 -22.35
C LYS A 54 17.87 -15.33 -20.93
N ILE A 55 17.19 -14.34 -20.33
CA ILE A 55 16.52 -14.50 -19.04
C ILE A 55 15.07 -14.94 -19.29
N PRO A 56 14.64 -16.14 -18.84
CA PRO A 56 13.30 -16.64 -19.10
C PRO A 56 12.20 -15.73 -18.54
N ARG A 57 11.14 -15.52 -19.35
CA ARG A 57 9.95 -14.71 -18.99
C ARG A 57 10.24 -13.23 -18.74
N MET A 58 11.38 -12.72 -19.19
CA MET A 58 11.69 -11.30 -19.17
C MET A 58 11.86 -10.79 -20.60
N GLY A 59 11.00 -9.85 -21.00
CA GLY A 59 11.15 -9.10 -22.24
C GLY A 59 11.93 -7.81 -22.00
N LYS A 60 12.15 -7.05 -23.09
CA LYS A 60 12.89 -5.79 -23.08
C LYS A 60 12.40 -4.81 -22.01
N VAL A 61 11.10 -4.52 -21.99
CA VAL A 61 10.49 -3.62 -20.98
C VAL A 61 10.75 -4.08 -19.55
N SER A 62 10.63 -5.38 -19.28
CA SER A 62 10.86 -5.92 -17.92
C SER A 62 12.31 -5.80 -17.50
N LEU A 63 13.26 -5.99 -18.43
CA LEU A 63 14.68 -5.83 -18.18
C LEU A 63 15.03 -4.35 -17.99
N GLU A 64 14.54 -3.46 -18.85
CA GLU A 64 14.72 -2.00 -18.70
C GLU A 64 14.21 -1.52 -17.33
N ARG A 65 13.01 -1.93 -16.92
CA ARG A 65 12.50 -1.60 -15.57
C ARG A 65 13.39 -2.15 -14.45
N MET A 66 13.95 -3.36 -14.62
CA MET A 66 14.86 -3.93 -13.63
C MET A 66 16.19 -3.17 -13.56
N LYS A 67 16.75 -2.77 -14.71
CA LYS A 67 17.95 -1.91 -14.80
C LYS A 67 17.70 -0.60 -14.07
N THR A 68 16.58 0.07 -14.35
CA THR A 68 16.20 1.33 -13.70
C THR A 68 16.06 1.16 -12.19
N ARG A 69 15.39 0.11 -11.71
CA ARG A 69 15.26 -0.16 -10.26
C ARG A 69 16.59 -0.39 -9.58
N ALA A 70 17.51 -1.11 -10.24
CA ALA A 70 18.85 -1.31 -9.73
C ALA A 70 19.61 0.02 -9.64
N GLN A 71 19.51 0.87 -10.64
CA GLN A 71 20.11 2.21 -10.63
C GLN A 71 19.53 3.08 -9.50
N VAL A 72 18.20 3.09 -9.34
CA VAL A 72 17.50 3.79 -8.24
C VAL A 72 17.99 3.30 -6.87
N ALA A 73 18.10 1.98 -6.70
CA ALA A 73 18.58 1.38 -5.45
C ALA A 73 20.01 1.81 -5.12
N LEU A 74 20.91 1.87 -6.11
CA LEU A 74 22.30 2.32 -5.91
C LEU A 74 22.41 3.82 -5.66
N GLN A 75 21.57 4.63 -6.32
CA GLN A 75 21.54 6.08 -6.12
C GLN A 75 20.91 6.48 -4.78
N GLY A 76 20.09 5.62 -4.19
CA GLY A 76 19.43 5.87 -2.91
C GLY A 76 18.33 6.95 -2.98
N LYS A 77 17.85 7.28 -4.18
CA LYS A 77 16.82 8.31 -4.41
C LYS A 77 15.73 7.76 -5.33
N PRO A 78 14.44 7.96 -5.02
CA PRO A 78 13.35 7.53 -5.86
C PRO A 78 13.33 8.35 -7.14
N VAL A 79 12.77 7.74 -8.16
CA VAL A 79 12.47 8.39 -9.42
C VAL A 79 10.96 8.44 -9.54
N ILE A 80 10.43 9.65 -9.72
CA ILE A 80 9.02 9.89 -10.07
C ILE A 80 8.96 10.19 -11.56
N ARG A 81 8.01 9.57 -12.26
CA ARG A 81 7.76 9.71 -13.69
C ARG A 81 6.54 10.61 -13.95
N PRO A 82 6.53 11.40 -15.04
CA PRO A 82 5.38 12.22 -15.39
C PRO A 82 4.20 11.38 -15.90
N GLY A 83 3.03 12.01 -16.05
CA GLY A 83 1.86 11.44 -16.72
C GLY A 83 0.76 10.88 -15.83
N TYR A 84 0.92 10.92 -14.49
CA TYR A 84 -0.19 10.63 -13.58
C TYR A 84 -1.08 11.85 -13.42
N VAL A 85 -2.39 11.60 -13.23
CA VAL A 85 -3.40 12.62 -12.98
C VAL A 85 -4.19 12.21 -11.76
N PHE A 86 -4.30 13.12 -10.79
CA PHE A 86 -5.19 12.92 -9.65
C PHE A 86 -6.62 13.38 -10.01
N PRO A 87 -7.67 12.68 -9.55
CA PRO A 87 -9.04 13.13 -9.70
C PRO A 87 -9.26 14.55 -9.16
N VAL A 88 -10.02 15.37 -9.89
CA VAL A 88 -10.44 16.70 -9.46
C VAL A 88 -11.79 16.57 -8.76
N VAL A 89 -11.78 16.65 -7.44
CA VAL A 89 -12.94 16.37 -6.58
C VAL A 89 -13.09 17.43 -5.49
N ASP A 90 -14.27 17.49 -4.86
CA ASP A 90 -14.55 18.43 -3.77
C ASP A 90 -13.98 17.91 -2.43
N GLN A 91 -13.78 16.60 -2.33
CA GLN A 91 -13.29 15.93 -1.12
C GLN A 91 -12.45 14.70 -1.47
N GLU A 92 -11.29 14.58 -0.83
CA GLU A 92 -10.44 13.39 -0.92
C GLU A 92 -10.59 12.57 0.37
N ILE A 93 -10.84 11.27 0.23
CA ILE A 93 -11.02 10.34 1.35
C ILE A 93 -9.93 9.29 1.27
N TYR A 94 -9.06 9.21 2.28
CA TYR A 94 -8.03 8.17 2.37
C TYR A 94 -8.54 7.08 3.29
N PHE A 95 -8.82 5.91 2.75
CA PHE A 95 -9.67 4.90 3.38
C PHE A 95 -8.92 3.60 3.64
N ASP A 96 -9.03 3.07 4.86
CA ASP A 96 -8.42 1.81 5.26
C ASP A 96 -9.36 0.99 6.16
N ILE A 97 -9.23 -0.35 6.08
CA ILE A 97 -10.03 -1.31 6.83
C ILE A 97 -9.13 -2.21 7.70
N GLU A 98 -9.47 -2.28 8.99
CA GLU A 98 -8.91 -3.30 9.89
C GLU A 98 -9.87 -4.49 10.05
N ASP A 99 -9.32 -5.69 9.86
CA ASP A 99 -10.02 -6.96 9.88
C ASP A 99 -9.25 -8.03 10.64
N ASP A 100 -9.97 -9.05 11.10
CA ASP A 100 -9.42 -10.31 11.60
C ASP A 100 -9.94 -11.45 10.70
N PRO A 101 -9.16 -11.86 9.68
CA PRO A 101 -9.54 -12.94 8.79
C PRO A 101 -9.71 -14.30 9.49
N THR A 102 -9.13 -14.49 10.68
CA THR A 102 -9.27 -15.75 11.43
C THR A 102 -10.64 -15.89 12.07
N ARG A 103 -11.30 -14.75 12.34
CA ARG A 103 -12.69 -14.66 12.81
C ARG A 103 -13.66 -14.29 11.70
N GLY A 104 -13.14 -13.82 10.56
CA GLY A 104 -13.91 -13.36 9.42
C GLY A 104 -14.65 -12.04 9.69
N VAL A 105 -14.12 -11.17 10.56
CA VAL A 105 -14.76 -9.93 11.01
C VAL A 105 -13.94 -8.70 10.61
N VAL A 106 -14.63 -7.65 10.19
CA VAL A 106 -14.15 -6.29 10.00
C VAL A 106 -14.63 -5.45 11.18
N TYR A 107 -13.69 -4.83 11.90
CA TYR A 107 -14.00 -4.11 13.13
C TYR A 107 -13.76 -2.60 13.04
N LEU A 108 -13.07 -2.12 12.01
CA LEU A 108 -12.81 -0.69 11.82
C LEU A 108 -12.82 -0.30 10.35
N PHE A 109 -13.59 0.74 10.04
CA PHE A 109 -13.54 1.50 8.79
C PHE A 109 -13.07 2.90 9.15
N GLY A 110 -11.81 3.23 8.87
CA GLY A 110 -11.29 4.55 9.15
C GLY A 110 -10.93 5.30 7.90
N TYR A 111 -11.02 6.63 7.99
CA TYR A 111 -10.77 7.47 6.84
C TYR A 111 -10.33 8.88 7.22
N VAL A 112 -9.33 9.39 6.49
CA VAL A 112 -8.96 10.81 6.54
C VAL A 112 -9.71 11.55 5.43
N ILE A 113 -10.43 12.59 5.81
CA ILE A 113 -11.16 13.47 4.91
C ILE A 113 -10.38 14.77 4.71
N CYS A 114 -10.08 15.09 3.46
CA CYS A 114 -9.47 16.36 3.05
C CYS A 114 -10.47 17.17 2.23
N GLU A 115 -10.72 18.41 2.67
CA GLU A 115 -11.59 19.39 2.00
C GLU A 115 -10.78 20.67 1.71
N PRO A 116 -11.01 21.35 0.57
CA PRO A 116 -10.34 22.60 0.28
C PRO A 116 -10.51 23.65 1.38
N GLY A 117 -9.40 24.23 1.83
CA GLY A 117 -9.39 25.28 2.86
C GLY A 117 -9.66 24.79 4.29
N ARG A 118 -9.74 23.48 4.53
CA ARG A 118 -9.94 22.90 5.86
C ARG A 118 -8.80 21.97 6.24
N PRO A 119 -8.47 21.83 7.54
CA PRO A 119 -7.56 20.80 7.99
C PRO A 119 -8.08 19.41 7.65
N ALA A 120 -7.17 18.50 7.30
CA ALA A 120 -7.50 17.08 7.16
C ALA A 120 -7.96 16.53 8.51
N ARG A 121 -9.07 15.79 8.53
CA ARG A 121 -9.63 15.17 9.75
C ARG A 121 -9.70 13.66 9.58
N TYR A 122 -9.47 12.93 10.65
CA TYR A 122 -9.73 11.51 10.71
C TYR A 122 -11.11 11.26 11.35
N ASP A 123 -11.89 10.40 10.73
CA ASP A 123 -13.17 9.90 11.21
C ASP A 123 -13.19 8.37 11.02
N TYR A 124 -14.02 7.67 11.80
CA TYR A 124 -14.09 6.21 11.70
C TYR A 124 -15.42 5.61 12.18
N LEU A 125 -15.68 4.38 11.74
CA LEU A 125 -16.78 3.53 12.19
C LEU A 125 -16.18 2.27 12.84
N TRP A 126 -16.61 1.95 14.06
CA TRP A 126 -16.05 0.89 14.88
C TRP A 126 -17.13 -0.10 15.32
N ALA A 127 -16.88 -1.39 15.10
CA ALA A 127 -17.71 -2.46 15.64
C ALA A 127 -17.21 -2.81 17.05
N GLU A 128 -18.01 -2.53 18.08
CA GLU A 128 -17.62 -2.80 19.48
C GLU A 128 -17.44 -4.29 19.75
N ARG A 129 -18.19 -5.14 19.05
CA ARG A 129 -18.10 -6.60 19.07
C ARG A 129 -18.28 -7.15 17.65
N PRO A 130 -17.89 -8.41 17.39
CA PRO A 130 -18.09 -9.01 16.07
C PRO A 130 -19.54 -9.01 15.59
N GLU A 131 -20.51 -9.12 16.49
CA GLU A 131 -21.94 -9.08 16.16
C GLU A 131 -22.41 -7.70 15.70
N ASP A 132 -21.65 -6.65 15.99
CA ASP A 132 -21.94 -5.26 15.62
C ASP A 132 -21.36 -4.91 14.22
N GLU A 133 -20.70 -5.86 13.53
CA GLU A 133 -20.14 -5.69 12.17
C GLU A 133 -21.22 -5.22 11.18
N GLU A 134 -22.38 -5.88 11.14
CA GLU A 134 -23.44 -5.55 10.18
C GLU A 134 -23.89 -4.08 10.30
N GLN A 135 -24.13 -3.62 11.53
CA GLN A 135 -24.55 -2.24 11.77
C GLN A 135 -23.47 -1.25 11.31
N THR A 136 -22.20 -1.58 11.58
CA THR A 136 -21.04 -0.76 11.19
C THR A 136 -20.90 -0.68 9.67
N VAL A 137 -21.07 -1.80 8.97
CA VAL A 137 -21.02 -1.86 7.50
C VAL A 137 -22.19 -1.07 6.90
N ARG A 138 -23.40 -1.20 7.45
CA ARG A 138 -24.57 -0.43 6.98
C ARG A 138 -24.35 1.07 7.16
N ALA A 139 -23.73 1.51 8.26
CA ALA A 139 -23.35 2.91 8.46
C ALA A 139 -22.33 3.37 7.41
N PHE A 140 -21.34 2.54 7.05
CA PHE A 140 -20.40 2.84 5.97
C PHE A 140 -21.10 2.95 4.61
N TRP A 141 -22.08 2.08 4.33
CA TRP A 141 -22.90 2.17 3.12
C TRP A 141 -23.65 3.50 3.03
N THR A 142 -24.30 3.91 4.12
CA THR A 142 -24.96 5.23 4.20
C THR A 142 -23.96 6.37 4.00
N PHE A 143 -22.75 6.26 4.55
CA PHE A 143 -21.69 7.24 4.32
C PHE A 143 -21.32 7.35 2.83
N VAL A 144 -21.09 6.24 2.14
CA VAL A 144 -20.80 6.23 0.69
C VAL A 144 -21.95 6.86 -0.11
N GLN A 145 -23.20 6.54 0.23
CA GLN A 145 -24.39 7.12 -0.41
C GLN A 145 -24.49 8.64 -0.19
N SER A 146 -24.05 9.15 0.96
CA SER A 146 -24.05 10.57 1.27
C SER A 146 -22.93 11.36 0.58
N CYS A 147 -21.91 10.67 0.06
CA CYS A 147 -20.76 11.30 -0.55
C CYS A 147 -21.11 11.89 -1.94
N GLY A 148 -20.82 13.18 -2.12
CA GLY A 148 -20.93 13.89 -3.40
C GLY A 148 -19.78 13.56 -4.37
N ASN A 149 -19.13 14.60 -4.89
CA ASN A 149 -17.97 14.47 -5.77
C ASN A 149 -16.71 14.19 -4.94
N VAL A 150 -16.38 12.90 -4.77
CA VAL A 150 -15.28 12.43 -3.91
C VAL A 150 -14.42 11.39 -4.62
N VAL A 151 -13.18 11.22 -4.14
CA VAL A 151 -12.32 10.06 -4.46
C VAL A 151 -11.99 9.30 -3.18
N PHE A 152 -12.02 7.97 -3.25
CA PHE A 152 -11.52 7.07 -2.20
C PHE A 152 -10.12 6.59 -2.58
N TYR A 153 -9.09 7.15 -1.95
CA TYR A 153 -7.73 6.65 -2.05
C TYR A 153 -7.55 5.44 -1.14
N VAL A 154 -7.08 4.34 -1.73
CA VAL A 154 -6.69 3.10 -1.05
C VAL A 154 -5.30 2.69 -1.49
N TYR A 155 -4.64 1.81 -0.74
CA TYR A 155 -3.30 1.30 -1.10
C TYR A 155 -3.33 -0.12 -1.67
N SER A 156 -4.51 -0.72 -1.83
CA SER A 156 -4.65 -2.03 -2.45
C SER A 156 -6.08 -2.33 -2.90
N HIS A 157 -6.27 -3.44 -3.61
CA HIS A 157 -7.62 -3.98 -3.89
C HIS A 157 -8.24 -4.76 -2.72
N LYS A 158 -7.57 -4.82 -1.54
CA LYS A 158 -8.10 -5.48 -0.33
C LYS A 158 -9.44 -4.85 0.04
N GLU A 159 -9.49 -3.52 0.14
CA GLU A 159 -10.67 -2.76 0.58
C GLU A 159 -11.87 -3.07 -0.32
N ARG A 160 -11.70 -2.98 -1.65
CA ARG A 160 -12.74 -3.36 -2.62
C ARG A 160 -13.23 -4.80 -2.44
N THR A 161 -12.31 -5.73 -2.21
CA THR A 161 -12.62 -7.15 -2.05
C THR A 161 -13.40 -7.40 -0.76
N THR A 162 -12.96 -6.80 0.34
CA THR A 162 -13.64 -6.85 1.64
C THR A 162 -15.03 -6.24 1.57
N LEU A 163 -15.18 -5.05 0.97
CA LEU A 163 -16.49 -4.41 0.79
C LEU A 163 -17.45 -5.27 -0.06
N LYS A 164 -16.95 -5.91 -1.11
CA LYS A 164 -17.77 -6.83 -1.91
C LYS A 164 -18.27 -8.02 -1.07
N GLN A 165 -17.39 -8.62 -0.27
CA GLN A 165 -17.75 -9.73 0.61
C GLN A 165 -18.80 -9.31 1.66
N LEU A 166 -18.65 -8.12 2.25
CA LEU A 166 -19.60 -7.58 3.23
C LEU A 166 -20.96 -7.25 2.60
N MET A 167 -20.97 -6.69 1.38
CA MET A 167 -22.19 -6.45 0.61
C MET A 167 -22.98 -7.74 0.40
N GLU A 168 -22.30 -8.79 -0.07
CA GLU A 168 -22.90 -10.11 -0.30
C GLU A 168 -23.37 -10.75 1.01
N ARG A 169 -22.56 -10.66 2.07
CA ARG A 169 -22.86 -11.23 3.40
C ARG A 169 -24.11 -10.61 4.03
N TYR A 170 -24.28 -9.30 3.93
CA TYR A 170 -25.35 -8.56 4.61
C TYR A 170 -26.49 -8.09 3.69
N GLY A 171 -26.48 -8.52 2.43
CA GLY A 171 -27.54 -8.17 1.47
C GLY A 171 -27.68 -6.66 1.25
N LEU A 172 -26.54 -5.97 1.11
CA LEU A 172 -26.51 -4.53 0.85
C LEU A 172 -26.73 -4.25 -0.64
N ASP A 173 -27.16 -3.03 -0.97
CA ASP A 173 -27.41 -2.67 -2.36
C ASP A 173 -26.11 -2.62 -3.17
N GLY A 174 -26.16 -3.17 -4.38
CA GLY A 174 -25.02 -3.19 -5.29
C GLY A 174 -24.73 -1.85 -5.96
N GLU A 175 -25.71 -0.92 -5.98
CA GLU A 175 -25.53 0.40 -6.57
C GLU A 175 -24.49 1.21 -5.80
N THR A 176 -24.55 1.20 -4.47
CA THR A 176 -23.57 1.85 -3.60
C THR A 176 -22.17 1.27 -3.77
N PHE A 177 -22.05 -0.06 -3.96
CA PHE A 177 -20.76 -0.69 -4.25
C PHE A 177 -20.19 -0.24 -5.60
N GLU A 178 -21.03 -0.14 -6.63
CA GLU A 178 -20.61 0.38 -7.94
C GLU A 178 -20.22 1.86 -7.87
N ILE A 179 -20.93 2.68 -7.07
CA ILE A 179 -20.56 4.07 -6.77
C ILE A 179 -19.17 4.15 -6.11
N TYR A 180 -18.93 3.34 -5.07
CA TYR A 180 -17.61 3.26 -4.44
C TYR A 180 -16.53 2.88 -5.45
N LYS A 181 -16.75 1.81 -6.21
CA LYS A 181 -15.78 1.30 -7.19
C LYS A 181 -15.42 2.33 -8.26
N ALA A 182 -16.40 3.13 -8.70
CA ALA A 182 -16.18 4.20 -9.68
C ALA A 182 -15.38 5.38 -9.11
N LYS A 183 -15.40 5.57 -7.78
CA LYS A 183 -14.69 6.65 -7.07
C LYS A 183 -13.37 6.18 -6.43
N GLU A 184 -13.03 4.90 -6.51
CA GLU A 184 -11.80 4.35 -5.92
C GLU A 184 -10.57 4.64 -6.78
N TYR A 185 -9.49 5.09 -6.13
CA TYR A 185 -8.17 5.25 -6.70
C TYR A 185 -7.15 4.42 -5.90
N ASP A 186 -6.59 3.40 -6.53
CA ASP A 186 -5.55 2.54 -5.95
C ASP A 186 -4.18 3.21 -6.12
N LEU A 187 -3.67 3.81 -5.05
CA LEU A 187 -2.36 4.46 -5.01
C LEU A 187 -1.22 3.48 -5.32
N TYR A 188 -1.34 2.21 -4.96
CA TYR A 188 -0.25 1.28 -5.18
C TYR A 188 -0.07 0.96 -6.66
N GLN A 189 -1.14 0.53 -7.34
CA GLN A 189 -1.05 0.20 -8.76
C GLN A 189 -0.99 1.45 -9.63
N GLN A 190 -1.95 2.37 -9.47
CA GLN A 190 -2.18 3.48 -10.40
C GLN A 190 -1.19 4.65 -10.20
N LEU A 191 -0.45 4.69 -9.09
CA LEU A 191 0.53 5.74 -8.82
C LEU A 191 1.93 5.15 -8.58
N ILE A 192 2.10 4.32 -7.54
CA ILE A 192 3.42 3.86 -7.11
C ILE A 192 4.07 2.97 -8.18
N VAL A 193 3.42 1.88 -8.58
CA VAL A 193 3.99 0.91 -9.52
C VAL A 193 4.21 1.55 -10.90
N ASP A 194 3.24 2.30 -11.39
CA ASP A 194 3.29 2.86 -12.74
C ASP A 194 4.25 4.05 -12.84
N TYR A 195 4.20 4.97 -11.87
CA TYR A 195 4.86 6.27 -11.97
C TYR A 195 6.04 6.46 -11.03
N SER A 196 6.49 5.45 -10.30
CA SER A 196 7.71 5.59 -9.50
C SER A 196 8.57 4.34 -9.41
N ASP A 197 9.84 4.54 -9.07
CA ASP A 197 10.70 3.49 -8.53
C ASP A 197 11.39 3.99 -7.27
N TRP A 198 11.54 3.10 -6.29
CA TRP A 198 12.02 3.44 -4.96
C TRP A 198 13.25 2.61 -4.60
N PRO A 199 14.19 3.17 -3.81
CA PRO A 199 15.38 2.47 -3.35
C PRO A 199 15.06 1.54 -2.16
N THR A 200 14.10 0.64 -2.35
CA THR A 200 13.64 -0.32 -1.36
C THR A 200 13.22 -1.62 -2.04
N PHE A 201 13.32 -2.74 -1.31
CA PHE A 201 12.93 -4.07 -1.78
C PHE A 201 11.41 -4.27 -1.85
N SER A 202 10.63 -3.37 -1.23
CA SER A 202 9.17 -3.43 -1.19
C SER A 202 8.57 -2.05 -1.43
N TYR A 203 7.52 -2.00 -2.24
CA TYR A 203 6.71 -0.80 -2.49
C TYR A 203 5.44 -0.78 -1.63
N GLY A 204 5.34 -1.63 -0.60
CA GLY A 204 4.25 -1.55 0.37
C GLY A 204 4.25 -0.21 1.10
N ILE A 205 3.07 0.25 1.55
CA ILE A 205 2.86 1.60 2.12
C ILE A 205 3.90 1.96 3.17
N LYS A 206 4.21 1.06 4.11
CA LYS A 206 5.19 1.28 5.17
C LYS A 206 6.60 1.53 4.67
N HIS A 207 7.00 0.94 3.55
CA HIS A 207 8.34 1.15 2.99
C HIS A 207 8.41 2.51 2.30
N VAL A 208 7.41 2.83 1.47
CA VAL A 208 7.35 4.10 0.74
C VAL A 208 7.17 5.28 1.69
N ALA A 209 6.19 5.20 2.59
CA ALA A 209 5.89 6.25 3.56
C ALA A 209 7.08 6.52 4.50
N LYS A 210 7.73 5.49 5.06
CA LYS A 210 8.94 5.68 5.88
C LYS A 210 10.08 6.31 5.07
N TRP A 211 10.22 5.94 3.80
CA TRP A 211 11.23 6.52 2.93
C TRP A 211 11.02 8.03 2.76
N ILE A 212 9.78 8.49 2.59
CA ILE A 212 9.44 9.92 2.50
C ILE A 212 9.41 10.63 3.88
N GLY A 213 9.79 9.95 4.95
CA GLY A 213 9.90 10.51 6.29
C GLY A 213 8.63 10.44 7.15
N PHE A 214 7.57 9.76 6.70
CA PHE A 214 6.38 9.53 7.51
C PHE A 214 6.70 8.57 8.67
N GLN A 215 6.18 8.87 9.85
CA GLN A 215 6.38 8.09 11.06
C GLN A 215 5.02 7.72 11.65
N TRP A 216 4.83 6.43 11.90
CA TRP A 216 3.72 5.93 12.71
C TRP A 216 3.98 6.26 14.18
N ARG A 217 2.90 6.45 14.95
CA ARG A 217 2.93 6.59 16.41
C ARG A 217 3.45 5.34 17.09
N ASP A 218 3.07 4.16 16.59
CA ASP A 218 3.54 2.88 17.11
C ASP A 218 4.96 2.53 16.61
N LEU A 219 5.74 1.86 17.46
CA LEU A 219 7.12 1.45 17.16
C LEU A 219 7.18 0.22 16.24
N ASP A 220 6.16 -0.64 16.27
CA ASP A 220 6.05 -1.83 15.42
C ASP A 220 4.66 -1.92 14.76
N PRO A 221 4.34 -0.98 13.86
CA PRO A 221 3.03 -0.95 13.20
C PRO A 221 2.90 -2.17 12.27
N SER A 222 1.98 -3.08 12.56
CA SER A 222 1.68 -4.24 11.71
C SER A 222 0.21 -4.68 11.82
N GLY A 223 -0.39 -5.13 10.72
CA GLY A 223 -1.75 -5.68 10.75
C GLY A 223 -1.88 -6.91 11.64
N ALA A 224 -0.81 -7.70 11.79
CA ALA A 224 -0.79 -8.81 12.75
C ALA A 224 -0.87 -8.32 14.21
N ASN A 225 -0.21 -7.19 14.53
CA ASN A 225 -0.32 -6.58 15.84
C ASN A 225 -1.72 -5.96 16.04
N SER A 226 -2.31 -5.34 15.02
CA SER A 226 -3.71 -4.85 15.03
C SER A 226 -4.69 -5.97 15.41
N ILE A 227 -4.57 -7.14 14.77
CA ILE A 227 -5.35 -8.35 15.11
C ILE A 227 -5.11 -8.80 16.56
N ALA A 228 -3.86 -8.81 17.02
CA ALA A 228 -3.55 -9.18 18.41
C ALA A 228 -4.21 -8.22 19.42
N TRP A 229 -4.11 -6.90 19.18
CA TRP A 229 -4.73 -5.87 20.02
C TRP A 229 -6.25 -5.98 20.01
N TYR A 230 -6.86 -6.31 18.87
CA TYR A 230 -8.31 -6.52 18.78
C TYR A 230 -8.74 -7.75 19.58
N ASN A 231 -7.99 -8.85 19.48
CA ASN A 231 -8.26 -10.04 20.29
C ASN A 231 -8.09 -9.79 21.79
N GLU A 232 -7.09 -9.01 22.20
CA GLU A 232 -6.94 -8.54 23.58
C GLU A 232 -8.11 -7.63 24.01
N TYR A 233 -8.54 -6.72 23.12
CA TYR A 233 -9.67 -5.83 23.36
C TYR A 233 -10.96 -6.60 23.59
N LEU A 234 -11.24 -7.66 22.82
CA LEU A 234 -12.43 -8.50 23.03
C LEU A 234 -12.40 -9.25 24.37
N ASN A 235 -11.21 -9.54 24.91
CA ASN A 235 -11.06 -10.17 26.23
C ASN A 235 -11.21 -9.17 27.38
N ASP A 236 -10.89 -7.89 27.14
CA ASP A 236 -11.03 -6.80 28.11
C ASP A 236 -11.55 -5.50 27.45
N PRO A 237 -12.86 -5.45 27.08
CA PRO A 237 -13.42 -4.29 26.38
C PRO A 237 -13.45 -3.01 27.23
N ALA A 238 -13.31 -3.15 28.56
CA ALA A 238 -13.26 -2.03 29.49
C ALA A 238 -11.93 -1.26 29.42
N ASN A 239 -10.92 -1.80 28.75
CA ASN A 239 -9.64 -1.14 28.56
C ASN A 239 -9.64 -0.27 27.29
N PRO A 240 -9.82 1.07 27.41
CA PRO A 240 -9.89 1.95 26.24
C PRO A 240 -8.59 2.04 25.46
N ARG A 241 -7.44 1.63 26.04
CA ARG A 241 -6.12 1.76 25.42
C ARG A 241 -5.95 0.84 24.21
N LEU A 242 -6.53 -0.36 24.24
CA LEU A 242 -6.39 -1.31 23.14
C LEU A 242 -7.14 -0.84 21.91
N ARG A 243 -8.38 -0.39 22.09
CA ARG A 243 -9.16 0.25 21.03
C ARG A 243 -8.45 1.49 20.50
N GLN A 244 -8.02 2.40 21.38
CA GLN A 244 -7.35 3.63 20.95
C GLN A 244 -6.10 3.33 20.12
N ARG A 245 -5.31 2.33 20.52
CA ARG A 245 -4.10 1.93 19.78
C ARG A 245 -4.42 1.41 18.36
N ILE A 246 -5.49 0.66 18.19
CA ILE A 246 -5.95 0.19 16.87
C ILE A 246 -6.41 1.38 16.01
N VAL A 247 -7.20 2.28 16.59
CA VAL A 247 -7.67 3.50 15.92
C VAL A 247 -6.50 4.39 15.51
N ASP A 248 -5.52 4.59 16.40
CA ASP A 248 -4.29 5.34 16.11
C ASP A 248 -3.49 4.71 14.96
N TYR A 249 -3.40 3.38 14.94
CA TYR A 249 -2.70 2.65 13.87
C TYR A 249 -3.37 2.83 12.50
N ASN A 250 -4.69 2.67 12.44
CA ASN A 250 -5.46 2.85 11.21
C ASN A 250 -5.49 4.31 10.74
N GLU A 251 -5.57 5.27 11.67
CA GLU A 251 -5.43 6.70 11.36
C GLU A 251 -4.06 7.01 10.75
N ASP A 252 -2.98 6.43 11.29
CA ASP A 252 -1.64 6.59 10.70
C ASP A 252 -1.55 5.98 9.29
N ASP A 253 -2.17 4.82 9.04
CA ASP A 253 -2.21 4.21 7.70
C ASP A 253 -2.97 5.11 6.70
N CYS A 254 -4.07 5.76 7.12
CA CYS A 254 -4.77 6.77 6.32
C CYS A 254 -3.92 8.00 6.02
N TYR A 255 -3.25 8.56 7.04
CA TYR A 255 -2.36 9.71 6.86
C TYR A 255 -1.09 9.38 6.06
N ALA A 256 -0.61 8.14 6.10
CA ALA A 256 0.50 7.68 5.27
C ALA A 256 0.14 7.75 3.78
N MET A 257 -1.09 7.38 3.40
CA MET A 257 -1.57 7.54 2.02
C MET A 257 -1.63 9.01 1.59
N LEU A 258 -2.12 9.90 2.47
CA LEU A 258 -2.11 11.35 2.23
C LEU A 258 -0.69 11.88 2.05
N ALA A 259 0.26 11.45 2.90
CA ALA A 259 1.66 11.85 2.80
C ALA A 259 2.28 11.40 1.48
N ILE A 260 1.97 10.18 1.02
CA ILE A 260 2.42 9.65 -0.28
C ILE A 260 1.88 10.50 -1.43
N LYS A 261 0.57 10.77 -1.49
CA LYS A 261 0.00 11.61 -2.55
C LYS A 261 0.65 13.00 -2.56
N ARG A 262 0.78 13.65 -1.40
CA ARG A 262 1.46 14.94 -1.27
C ARG A 262 2.91 14.87 -1.76
N TYR A 263 3.63 13.80 -1.47
CA TYR A 263 4.99 13.63 -1.98
C TYR A 263 5.04 13.68 -3.51
N PHE A 264 4.12 12.98 -4.19
CA PHE A 264 4.04 13.02 -5.65
C PHE A 264 3.71 14.43 -6.16
N GLU A 265 2.73 15.11 -5.56
CA GLU A 265 2.38 16.49 -5.94
C GLU A 265 3.57 17.45 -5.88
N HIS A 266 4.39 17.35 -4.83
CA HIS A 266 5.56 18.21 -4.63
C HIS A 266 6.75 17.83 -5.53
N HIS A 267 6.82 16.58 -5.99
CA HIS A 267 7.92 16.05 -6.80
C HIS A 267 7.49 15.71 -8.23
N ARG A 268 6.41 16.36 -8.70
CA ARG A 268 5.94 16.19 -10.08
C ARG A 268 7.03 16.66 -11.04
N PRO A 269 7.55 15.78 -11.92
CA PRO A 269 8.53 16.19 -12.92
C PRO A 269 7.95 17.26 -13.82
N ASN A 270 8.80 18.21 -14.27
CA ASN A 270 8.43 19.08 -15.37
C ASN A 270 8.16 18.23 -16.61
N GLU A 271 7.07 18.54 -17.31
CA GLU A 271 6.70 17.88 -18.59
C GLU A 271 7.77 18.03 -19.66
#